data_AF-A0AAV0NQQ3-F1
#
_entry.id   AF-A0AAV0NQQ3-F1
#
_cell.length_a   1.000
_cell.length_b   1.000
_cell.length_c   1.000
_cell.angle_alpha   90.00
_cell.angle_beta   90.00
_cell.angle_gamma   90.00
#
_symmetry.space_group_name_H-M   'P 1'
#
loop_
_entity.id
_entity.type
_entity.pdbx_description
1 polymer ?
#
loop_
_entity_poly.entity_id
_entity_poly.type
_entity_poly.pdbx_seq_one_letter_code
_entity_poly.pdbx_strand_id
1 'polypeptide(L)'
;MAVQLLQEATPGHPHYVQVSAIRDLLAREWEVHIGHIFREGNVVADYLASVGHALPAGVHVFENPSSMLSHWLYFDTLGIQTSFG
;
A
#
# COMPACT_ATOMS: atom_id res chain seq x y z
N MET A 1 -10.40 -11.77 -2.88
CA MET A 1 -9.19 -10.93 -2.97
C MET A 1 -9.41 -9.62 -2.22
N ALA A 2 -8.36 -8.97 -1.68
CA ALA A 2 -8.51 -7.84 -0.74
C ALA A 2 -9.38 -6.67 -1.25
N VAL A 3 -9.39 -6.43 -2.57
CA VAL A 3 -10.26 -5.42 -3.21
C VAL A 3 -11.75 -5.77 -3.02
N GLN A 4 -12.14 -7.04 -3.15
CA GLN A 4 -13.53 -7.48 -2.92
C GLN A 4 -13.96 -7.30 -1.46
N LEU A 5 -13.01 -7.49 -0.52
CA LEU A 5 -13.28 -7.32 0.91
C LEU A 5 -13.72 -5.88 1.25
N LEU A 6 -13.24 -4.87 0.50
CA LEU A 6 -13.66 -3.48 0.69
C LEU A 6 -15.16 -3.29 0.45
N GLN A 7 -15.79 -4.12 -0.36
CA GLN A 7 -17.23 -4.05 -0.66
C GLN A 7 -18.03 -4.97 0.27
N GLU A 8 -17.48 -6.15 0.58
CA GLU A 8 -18.22 -7.24 1.22
C GLU A 8 -18.15 -7.23 2.76
N ALA A 9 -17.19 -6.52 3.37
CA ALA A 9 -17.02 -6.57 4.82
C ALA A 9 -18.23 -5.99 5.59
N THR A 10 -18.81 -6.82 6.45
CA THR A 10 -19.95 -6.51 7.32
C THR A 10 -19.53 -6.37 8.79
N PRO A 11 -20.35 -5.71 9.65
CA PRO A 11 -20.13 -5.67 11.09
C PRO A 11 -20.08 -7.11 11.63
N GLY A 12 -18.90 -7.55 12.08
CA GLY A 12 -18.62 -8.93 12.51
C GLY A 12 -17.44 -9.58 11.76
N HIS A 13 -17.02 -9.02 10.63
CA HIS A 13 -15.81 -9.47 9.95
C HIS A 13 -14.54 -9.09 10.76
N PRO A 14 -13.50 -9.95 10.87
CA PRO A 14 -12.29 -9.67 11.64
C PRO A 14 -11.54 -8.38 11.25
N HIS A 15 -11.73 -7.94 10.00
CA HIS A 15 -11.11 -6.73 9.46
C HIS A 15 -12.09 -5.56 9.25
N TYR A 16 -13.30 -5.64 9.83
CA TYR A 16 -14.34 -4.64 9.61
C TYR A 16 -13.88 -3.22 10.00
N VAL A 17 -13.15 -3.07 11.10
CA VAL A 17 -12.65 -1.76 11.56
C VAL A 17 -11.71 -1.14 10.54
N GLN A 18 -10.75 -1.91 10.02
CA GLN A 18 -9.80 -1.44 9.00
C GLN A 18 -10.54 -1.11 7.70
N VAL A 19 -11.48 -1.96 7.27
CA VAL A 19 -12.27 -1.72 6.05
C VAL A 19 -13.15 -0.47 6.19
N SER A 20 -13.75 -0.24 7.37
CA SER A 20 -14.53 0.98 7.63
C SER A 20 -13.66 2.22 7.50
N ALA A 21 -12.47 2.23 8.10
CA ALA A 21 -11.54 3.36 7.99
C ALA A 21 -11.11 3.62 6.53
N ILE A 22 -10.90 2.56 5.74
CA ILE A 22 -10.61 2.70 4.31
C ILE A 22 -11.82 3.30 3.57
N ARG A 23 -13.05 2.83 3.84
CA ARG A 23 -14.27 3.40 3.24
C ARG A 23 -14.44 4.87 3.57
N ASP A 24 -14.16 5.27 4.81
CA ASP A 24 -14.20 6.68 5.24
C ASP A 24 -13.16 7.54 4.49
N LEU A 25 -11.97 6.99 4.20
CA LEU A 25 -10.99 7.65 3.36
C LEU A 25 -11.48 7.79 1.91
N LEU A 26 -12.06 6.73 1.34
CA LEU A 26 -12.58 6.73 -0.04
C LEU A 26 -13.77 7.68 -0.24
N ALA A 27 -14.55 7.97 0.82
CA ALA A 27 -15.71 8.85 0.76
C ALA A 27 -15.38 10.37 0.75
N ARG A 28 -14.09 10.74 0.82
CA ARG A 28 -13.65 12.14 0.79
C ARG A 28 -13.79 12.74 -0.61
N GLU A 29 -13.55 14.05 -0.73
CA GLU A 29 -13.62 14.79 -2.01
C GLU A 29 -12.36 14.59 -2.86
N TRP A 30 -12.16 13.37 -3.36
CA TRP A 30 -11.06 12.98 -4.26
C TRP A 30 -11.48 11.79 -5.14
N GLU A 31 -10.84 11.65 -6.30
CA GLU A 31 -11.10 10.56 -7.23
C GLU A 31 -10.07 9.44 -7.00
N VAL A 32 -10.56 8.24 -6.65
CA VAL A 32 -9.71 7.10 -6.32
C VAL A 32 -10.05 5.89 -7.19
N HIS A 33 -9.01 5.30 -7.80
CA HIS A 33 -9.11 4.04 -8.54
C HIS A 33 -8.42 2.93 -7.75
N ILE A 34 -9.14 1.84 -7.46
CA ILE A 34 -8.60 0.69 -6.73
C ILE A 34 -8.43 -0.46 -7.71
N GLY A 35 -7.18 -0.92 -7.85
CA GLY A 35 -6.81 -2.07 -8.67
C GLY A 35 -5.98 -3.07 -7.88
N HIS A 36 -5.98 -4.32 -8.33
CA HIS A 36 -5.02 -5.29 -7.86
C HIS A 36 -3.73 -5.19 -8.66
N ILE A 37 -2.59 -5.27 -7.98
CA ILE A 37 -1.27 -5.39 -8.60
C ILE A 37 -0.50 -6.52 -7.92
N PHE A 38 0.36 -7.21 -8.67
CA PHE A 38 1.30 -8.17 -8.11
C PHE A 38 2.32 -7.47 -7.21
N ARG A 39 2.85 -8.22 -6.24
CA ARG A 39 3.83 -7.73 -5.27
C ARG A 39 5.06 -7.14 -5.97
N GLU A 40 5.52 -7.81 -7.01
CA GLU A 40 6.65 -7.45 -7.85
C GLU A 40 6.39 -6.21 -8.71
N GLY A 41 5.12 -5.80 -8.87
CA GLY A 41 4.72 -4.58 -9.57
C GLY A 41 4.66 -3.34 -8.66
N ASN A 42 4.75 -3.51 -7.34
CA ASN A 42 4.76 -2.42 -6.36
C ASN A 42 5.91 -2.60 -5.35
N VAL A 43 7.13 -2.63 -5.89
CA VAL A 43 8.37 -2.95 -5.14
C VAL A 43 8.62 -1.98 -3.99
N VAL A 44 8.33 -0.69 -4.17
CA VAL A 44 8.52 0.32 -3.11
C VAL A 44 7.62 0.03 -1.91
N ALA A 45 6.33 -0.19 -2.13
CA ALA A 45 5.39 -0.49 -1.04
C ALA A 45 5.72 -1.82 -0.37
N ASP A 46 6.10 -2.84 -1.14
CA ASP A 46 6.50 -4.14 -0.59
C ASP A 46 7.76 -4.06 0.29
N TYR A 47 8.77 -3.32 -0.17
CA TYR A 47 9.98 -3.09 0.60
C TYR A 47 9.67 -2.34 1.89
N LEU A 48 8.89 -1.24 1.82
CA LEU A 48 8.54 -0.45 2.99
C LEU A 48 7.67 -1.23 4.00
N ALA A 49 6.75 -2.07 3.53
CA ALA A 49 5.97 -2.96 4.39
C ALA A 49 6.87 -3.97 5.12
N SER A 50 7.85 -4.55 4.41
CA SER A 50 8.82 -5.49 5.00
C SER A 50 9.72 -4.83 6.04
N VAL A 51 10.18 -3.60 5.76
CA VAL A 51 10.97 -2.80 6.72
C VAL A 51 10.14 -2.44 7.95
N GLY A 52 8.91 -1.95 7.76
CA GLY A 52 8.01 -1.60 8.85
C GLY A 52 7.69 -2.77 9.77
N HIS A 53 7.54 -3.98 9.21
CA HIS A 53 7.33 -5.20 9.99
C HIS A 53 8.52 -5.56 10.90
N ALA A 54 9.75 -5.25 10.49
CA ALA A 54 10.96 -5.53 11.26
C ALA A 54 11.27 -4.48 12.34
N LEU A 55 10.59 -3.33 12.29
CA LEU A 55 10.82 -2.22 13.22
C LEU A 55 9.87 -2.27 14.42
N PRO A 56 10.24 -1.66 15.56
CA PRO A 56 9.33 -1.49 16.68
C PRO A 56 8.07 -0.72 16.26
N ALA A 57 6.95 -0.98 16.94
CA ALA A 57 5.73 -0.22 16.72
C ALA A 57 5.96 1.30 16.91
N GLY A 58 5.52 2.10 15.96
CA GLY A 58 5.72 3.54 15.95
C GLY A 58 5.80 4.09 14.53
N VAL A 59 6.01 5.41 14.43
CA VAL A 59 6.28 6.08 13.15
C VAL A 59 7.79 6.23 13.00
N HIS A 60 8.33 5.69 11.92
CA HIS A 60 9.75 5.79 11.57
C HIS A 60 9.89 6.61 10.29
N VAL A 61 10.63 7.71 10.35
CA VAL A 61 10.85 8.60 9.21
C VAL A 61 12.28 8.40 8.72
N PHE A 62 12.43 8.11 7.42
CA PHE A 62 13.73 7.96 6.77
C PHE A 62 14.02 9.20 5.93
N GLU A 63 14.95 10.05 6.38
CA GLU A 63 15.36 11.24 5.61
C GLU A 63 16.11 10.87 4.33
N ASN A 64 16.83 9.74 4.34
CA ASN A 64 17.55 9.22 3.19
C ASN A 64 17.09 7.78 2.92
N PRO A 65 16.52 7.49 1.73
CA PRO A 65 16.22 6.11 1.35
C PRO A 65 17.52 5.31 1.23
N SER A 66 17.45 4.00 1.48
CA SER A 66 18.55 3.10 1.13
C SER A 66 18.86 3.21 -0.36
N SER A 67 20.10 2.92 -0.78
CA SER A 67 20.49 3.01 -2.20
C SER A 67 19.59 2.15 -3.11
N MET A 68 19.18 0.98 -2.63
CA MET A 68 18.23 0.11 -3.31
C MET A 68 16.84 0.75 -3.42
N LEU A 69 16.31 1.32 -2.35
CA LEU A 69 15.01 1.99 -2.37
C LEU A 69 15.02 3.26 -3.23
N SER A 70 16.15 3.98 -3.29
CA SER A 70 16.32 5.19 -4.10
C SER A 70 16.09 4.92 -5.59
N HIS A 71 16.59 3.79 -6.09
CA HIS A 71 16.39 3.38 -7.48
C HIS A 71 14.92 3.07 -7.78
N TRP A 72 14.24 2.35 -6.89
CA TRP A 72 12.83 2.02 -7.06
C TRP A 72 11.91 3.22 -6.87
N LEU A 73 12.23 4.13 -5.94
CA LEU A 73 11.51 5.40 -5.78
C LEU A 73 11.60 6.26 -7.04
N TYR A 74 12.76 6.31 -7.69
CA TYR A 74 12.89 7.03 -8.95
C TYR A 74 11.92 6.48 -10.02
N PHE A 75 11.85 5.16 -10.18
CA PHE A 75 10.88 4.54 -11.11
C PHE A 75 9.42 4.77 -10.70
N ASP A 76 9.11 4.69 -9.41
CA ASP A 76 7.77 4.93 -8.86
C ASP A 76 7.30 6.36 -9.14
N THR A 77 8.18 7.36 -8.98
CA THR A 77 7.87 8.77 -9.31
C THR A 77 7.61 9.00 -10.81
N LEU A 78 8.13 8.13 -11.67
CA LEU A 78 7.89 8.17 -13.11
C LEU A 78 6.63 7.36 -13.52
N GLY A 79 5.96 6.71 -12.57
CA GLY A 79 4.82 5.83 -12.83
C GLY A 79 5.21 4.52 -13.54
N ILE A 80 6.47 4.12 -13.46
CA ILE A 80 6.95 2.90 -14.10
C ILE A 80 6.69 1.72 -13.16
N GLN A 81 5.70 0.90 -13.50
CA GLN A 81 5.49 -0.40 -12.87
C GLN A 81 6.36 -1.45 -13.55
N THR A 82 7.08 -2.23 -12.76
CA THR A 82 7.83 -3.39 -13.27
C THR A 82 6.85 -4.49 -13.66
N SER A 83 6.50 -4.55 -14.94
CA SER A 83 5.84 -5.71 -15.52
C SER A 83 6.87 -6.82 -15.74
N PHE A 84 6.89 -7.81 -14.87
CA PHE A 84 7.36 -9.14 -15.28
C PHE A 84 6.18 -9.80 -16.00
N GLY A 85 6.26 -9.81 -17.33
CA GLY A 85 5.38 -10.61 -18.20
C GLY A 85 5.69 -12.09 -18.10
#